data_AF-A0A5N5THQ9-F1
#
_entry.id   AF-A0A5N5THQ9-F1
#
_cell.length_a   1.000
_cell.length_b   1.000
_cell.length_c   1.000
_cell.angle_alpha   90.00
_cell.angle_beta   90.00
_cell.angle_gamma   90.00
#
_symmetry.space_group_name_H-M   'P 1'
#
loop_
_entity.id
_entity.type
_entity.pdbx_description
1 polymer ?
#
loop_
_entity_poly.entity_id
_entity_poly.type
_entity_poly.pdbx_seq_one_letter_code
_entity_poly.pdbx_strand_id
1 'polypeptide(L)'
;MLSFFNLEERFAGNVNTSFLIYAKGRPGMIKGVALDEANSSEIMMPITSLTRPMALDFDARTNFIYYADIQSFVIERQKVDGSVRDEVTTGLYNVEGLAVDWMGRNLYWTDER
;
A
#
# COMPACT_ATOMS: atom_id res chain seq x y z
N MET A 1 -21.32 20.01 -8.17
CA MET A 1 -20.11 20.80 -7.82
C MET A 1 -18.93 19.86 -7.99
N LEU A 2 -18.08 20.10 -9.00
CA LEU A 2 -16.87 19.30 -9.22
C LEU A 2 -15.79 19.87 -8.30
N SER A 3 -15.58 19.22 -7.17
CA SER A 3 -14.46 19.51 -6.28
C SER A 3 -13.24 18.74 -6.80
N PHE A 4 -12.22 19.46 -7.27
CA PHE A 4 -10.92 18.88 -7.58
C PHE A 4 -10.05 18.97 -6.32
N PHE A 5 -9.42 17.85 -5.94
CA PHE A 5 -8.53 17.75 -4.79
C PHE A 5 -7.10 17.58 -5.30
N ASN A 6 -6.24 18.58 -5.07
CA ASN A 6 -4.86 18.55 -5.50
C ASN A 6 -4.03 17.69 -4.53
N LEU A 7 -3.50 16.57 -5.02
CA LEU A 7 -2.73 15.61 -4.23
C LEU A 7 -1.25 15.98 -4.10
N GLU A 8 -0.75 16.91 -4.93
CA GLU A 8 0.64 17.40 -4.86
C GLU A 8 0.88 18.16 -3.55
N GLU A 9 -0.11 18.89 -3.03
CA GLU A 9 0.04 19.71 -1.82
C GLU A 9 0.19 18.89 -0.52
N ARG A 10 -0.23 17.62 -0.50
CA ARG A 10 -0.03 16.75 0.69
C ARG A 10 1.39 16.23 0.84
N PHE A 11 2.15 16.18 -0.26
CA PHE A 11 3.52 15.65 -0.24
C PHE A 11 4.58 16.71 -0.57
N ALA A 12 4.19 17.88 -1.09
CA ALA A 12 5.10 18.98 -1.43
C ALA A 12 5.39 19.95 -0.26
N GLY A 13 4.93 19.68 0.97
CA GLY A 13 4.84 20.69 2.03
C GLY A 13 5.33 20.29 3.43
N ASN A 14 6.27 19.37 3.59
CA ASN A 14 7.22 19.30 4.72
C ASN A 14 8.05 18.01 4.64
N VAL A 15 9.36 18.14 4.78
CA VAL A 15 10.37 17.07 4.61
C VAL A 15 10.39 16.07 5.81
N ASN A 16 9.31 15.97 6.59
CA ASN A 16 9.25 15.19 7.85
C ASN A 16 7.86 14.61 8.13
N THR A 17 7.21 13.99 7.14
CA THR A 17 5.95 13.28 7.36
C THR A 17 6.20 11.78 7.52
N SER A 18 6.28 11.32 8.76
CA SER A 18 6.22 9.88 9.06
C SER A 18 4.76 9.43 9.08
N PHE A 19 4.51 8.23 8.58
CA PHE A 19 3.18 7.65 8.51
C PHE A 19 3.25 6.15 8.79
N LEU A 20 2.10 5.56 9.11
CA LEU A 20 1.93 4.12 9.25
C LEU A 20 0.97 3.64 8.16
N ILE A 21 1.40 2.66 7.36
CA ILE A 21 0.51 1.87 6.50
C ILE A 21 0.24 0.55 7.21
N TYR A 22 -1.02 0.14 7.25
CA TYR A 22 -1.43 -1.10 7.92
C TYR A 22 -2.55 -1.81 7.17
N ALA A 23 -2.53 -3.14 7.24
CA ALA A 23 -3.60 -4.00 6.76
C ALA A 23 -4.56 -4.36 7.89
N LYS A 24 -5.83 -4.57 7.56
CA LYS A 24 -6.82 -5.21 8.45
C LYS A 24 -7.62 -6.23 7.64
N GLY A 25 -8.04 -7.33 8.29
CA GLY A 25 -8.66 -8.46 7.59
C GLY A 25 -10.20 -8.45 7.50
N ARG A 26 -10.93 -7.60 8.24
CA ARG A 26 -12.42 -7.65 8.28
C ARG A 26 -13.06 -6.25 8.37
N PRO A 27 -13.61 -5.69 7.27
CA PRO A 27 -13.36 -6.13 5.89
C PRO A 27 -11.88 -5.93 5.52
N GLY A 28 -11.39 -6.75 4.58
CA GLY A 28 -10.01 -6.68 4.10
C GLY A 28 -9.73 -5.30 3.48
N MET A 29 -8.75 -4.59 4.03
CA MET A 29 -8.31 -3.31 3.47
C MET A 29 -6.90 -2.96 3.93
N ILE A 30 -6.27 -2.06 3.19
CA ILE A 30 -5.03 -1.39 3.59
C ILE A 30 -5.30 0.11 3.69
N LYS A 31 -4.85 0.72 4.79
CA LYS A 31 -5.01 2.14 5.09
C LYS A 31 -3.67 2.73 5.54
N GLY A 32 -3.59 4.05 5.45
CA GLY A 32 -2.46 4.82 5.95
C GLY A 32 -2.92 5.95 6.87
N VAL A 33 -2.16 6.20 7.94
CA VAL A 33 -2.42 7.28 8.89
C VAL A 33 -1.13 8.07 9.13
N ALA A 34 -1.23 9.40 9.19
CA ALA A 34 -0.12 10.26 9.57
C ALA A 34 0.23 10.04 11.06
N LEU A 35 1.51 10.15 11.41
CA LEU A 35 1.98 9.99 12.79
C LEU A 35 2.15 11.32 13.53
N ASP A 36 1.89 12.45 12.88
CA ASP A 36 1.93 13.76 13.51
C ASP A 36 0.68 14.02 14.37
N GLU A 37 0.92 14.47 15.60
CA GLU A 37 -0.10 14.58 16.67
C GLU A 37 -1.23 15.57 16.37
N ALA A 38 -1.10 16.39 15.32
CA ALA A 38 -2.02 17.50 15.09
C ALA A 38 -3.32 17.10 14.39
N ASN A 39 -3.35 16.05 13.57
CA ASN A 39 -4.56 15.51 12.92
C ASN A 39 -4.27 14.13 12.31
N SER A 40 -4.95 13.07 12.78
CA SER A 40 -4.91 11.73 12.18
C SER A 40 -5.62 11.71 10.82
N SER A 41 -5.03 12.37 9.83
CA SER A 41 -5.56 12.43 8.48
C SER A 41 -5.23 11.13 7.72
N GLU A 42 -6.17 10.67 6.90
CA GLU A 42 -5.89 9.60 5.93
C GLU A 42 -4.87 10.11 4.92
N ILE A 43 -3.75 9.40 4.77
CA ILE A 43 -2.62 9.83 3.91
C ILE A 43 -2.60 9.15 2.53
N MET A 44 -3.54 8.25 2.27
CA MET A 44 -3.63 7.48 1.03
C MET A 44 -5.08 7.18 0.68
N MET A 45 -5.34 6.91 -0.60
CA MET A 45 -6.58 6.26 -1.01
C MET A 45 -6.62 4.83 -0.45
N PRO A 46 -7.64 4.46 0.34
CA PRO A 46 -7.69 3.13 0.95
C PRO A 46 -7.78 2.04 -0.12
N ILE A 47 -6.99 0.99 0.05
CA ILE A 47 -7.07 -0.20 -0.81
C ILE A 47 -8.20 -1.06 -0.25
N THR A 48 -9.28 -1.17 -1.01
CA THR A 48 -10.48 -1.90 -0.62
C THR A 48 -10.68 -3.14 -1.51
N SER A 49 -11.74 -3.89 -1.26
CA SER A 49 -12.04 -5.15 -1.94
C SER A 49 -10.93 -6.19 -1.77
N LEU A 50 -10.30 -6.21 -0.59
CA LEU A 50 -9.35 -7.25 -0.21
C LEU A 50 -10.06 -8.28 0.65
N THR A 51 -9.56 -9.52 0.64
CA THR A 51 -10.11 -10.61 1.44
C THR A 51 -9.25 -10.87 2.66
N ARG A 52 -7.95 -11.13 2.47
CA ARG A 52 -7.00 -11.38 3.56
C ARG A 52 -5.61 -10.81 3.22
N PRO A 53 -5.44 -9.48 3.26
CA PRO A 53 -4.12 -8.86 3.11
C PRO A 53 -3.24 -9.21 4.30
N MET A 54 -2.07 -9.81 4.04
CA MET A 54 -1.17 -10.35 5.10
C MET A 54 0.19 -9.67 5.14
N ALA A 55 0.77 -9.39 3.98
CA ALA A 55 2.07 -8.75 3.86
C ALA A 55 1.94 -7.52 2.96
N LEU A 56 2.66 -6.46 3.28
CA LEU A 56 2.77 -5.26 2.46
C LEU A 56 4.12 -4.57 2.66
N ASP A 57 4.53 -3.81 1.66
CA ASP A 57 5.68 -2.92 1.74
C ASP A 57 5.50 -1.73 0.77
N PHE A 58 6.30 -0.69 0.93
CA PHE A 58 6.11 0.60 0.27
C PHE A 58 7.35 1.05 -0.52
N ASP A 59 7.16 1.41 -1.79
CA ASP A 59 8.18 2.06 -2.61
C ASP A 59 8.02 3.59 -2.60
N ALA A 60 8.79 4.26 -1.75
CA ALA A 60 8.77 5.71 -1.61
C ALA A 60 9.16 6.49 -2.88
N ARG A 61 9.91 5.87 -3.81
CA ARG A 61 10.31 6.56 -5.04
C ARG A 61 9.17 6.64 -6.05
N THR A 62 8.30 5.64 -6.07
CA THR A 62 7.21 5.52 -7.05
C THR A 62 5.82 5.66 -6.45
N ASN A 63 5.74 5.78 -5.12
CA ASN A 63 4.53 5.82 -4.32
C ASN A 63 3.61 4.61 -4.54
N PHE A 64 4.19 3.43 -4.77
CA PHE A 64 3.45 2.17 -4.84
C PHE A 64 3.46 1.45 -3.49
N ILE A 65 2.31 0.94 -3.11
CA ILE A 65 2.13 0.00 -2.01
C ILE A 65 1.98 -1.37 -2.64
N TYR A 66 2.90 -2.27 -2.34
CA TYR A 66 2.85 -3.67 -2.74
C TYR A 66 2.20 -4.47 -1.62
N TYR A 67 1.31 -5.39 -1.94
CA TYR A 67 0.63 -6.19 -0.94
C TYR A 67 0.25 -7.56 -1.45
N ALA A 68 0.29 -8.55 -0.54
CA ALA A 68 -0.16 -9.90 -0.79
C ALA A 68 -1.54 -10.11 -0.16
N ASP A 69 -2.52 -10.51 -0.97
CA ASP A 69 -3.81 -11.01 -0.51
C ASP A 69 -3.83 -12.53 -0.66
N ILE A 70 -3.59 -13.23 0.44
CA ILE A 70 -3.35 -14.68 0.42
C ILE A 70 -4.63 -15.50 0.23
N GLN A 71 -5.82 -14.89 0.35
CA GLN A 71 -7.06 -15.58 0.00
C GLN A 71 -7.40 -15.44 -1.49
N SER A 72 -6.88 -14.39 -2.11
CA SER A 72 -6.97 -14.13 -3.55
C SER A 72 -5.79 -14.74 -4.33
N PHE A 73 -4.76 -15.23 -3.64
CA PHE A 73 -3.57 -15.87 -4.21
C PHE A 73 -2.75 -14.95 -5.14
N VAL A 74 -2.71 -13.65 -4.81
CA VAL A 74 -2.05 -12.62 -5.62
C VAL A 74 -1.13 -11.72 -4.79
N ILE A 75 -0.11 -11.19 -5.45
CA ILE A 75 0.53 -9.93 -5.06
C ILE A 75 0.07 -8.88 -6.05
N GLU A 76 -0.45 -7.78 -5.54
CA GLU A 76 -0.85 -6.61 -6.31
C GLU A 76 -0.08 -5.39 -5.81
N ARG A 77 -0.19 -4.29 -6.55
CA ARG A 77 0.26 -2.97 -6.10
C ARG A 77 -0.77 -1.90 -6.41
N GLN A 78 -0.81 -0.87 -5.58
CA GLN A 78 -1.60 0.34 -5.84
C GLN A 78 -0.76 1.59 -5.58
N LYS A 79 -0.90 2.63 -6.41
CA LYS A 79 -0.38 3.95 -6.04
C LYS A 79 -1.11 4.49 -4.81
N VAL A 80 -0.40 5.28 -4.01
CA VAL A 80 -0.95 5.96 -2.82
C VAL A 80 -2.18 6.81 -3.15
N ASP A 81 -2.21 7.42 -4.33
CA ASP A 81 -3.35 8.22 -4.82
C ASP A 81 -4.48 7.39 -5.45
N GLY A 82 -4.34 6.06 -5.53
CA GLY A 82 -5.31 5.17 -6.16
C GLY A 82 -5.39 5.24 -7.68
N SER A 83 -4.54 6.04 -8.35
CA SER A 83 -4.59 6.25 -9.81
C SER A 83 -4.23 5.00 -10.61
N VAL A 84 -3.45 4.09 -10.02
CA VAL A 84 -3.01 2.83 -10.63
C VAL A 84 -3.16 1.70 -9.63
N ARG A 85 -3.75 0.59 -10.07
CA ARG A 85 -3.79 -0.69 -9.36
C ARG A 85 -3.52 -1.81 -10.36
N ASP A 86 -2.43 -2.54 -10.15
CA ASP A 86 -1.98 -3.60 -11.05
C ASP A 86 -1.74 -4.90 -10.29
N GLU A 87 -1.97 -6.03 -10.94
CA GLU A 87 -1.48 -7.33 -10.52
C GLU A 87 0.03 -7.44 -10.79
N VAL A 88 0.78 -7.95 -9.81
CA VAL A 88 2.23 -8.20 -9.95
C VAL A 88 2.48 -9.67 -10.27
N THR A 89 1.84 -10.57 -9.52
CA THR A 89 1.92 -12.01 -9.77
C THR A 89 0.77 -12.78 -9.09
N THR A 90 0.54 -14.02 -9.52
CA THR A 90 -0.55 -14.90 -9.06
C THR A 90 -0.06 -16.34 -8.83
N GLY A 91 -0.94 -17.21 -8.32
CA GLY A 91 -0.63 -18.63 -8.13
C GLY A 91 0.25 -18.89 -6.91
N LEU A 92 0.14 -18.00 -5.92
CA LEU A 92 0.80 -18.04 -4.61
C LEU A 92 0.00 -18.94 -3.65
N TYR A 93 0.61 -19.38 -2.55
CA TYR A 93 -0.05 -20.20 -1.52
C TYR A 93 -0.25 -19.42 -0.22
N ASN A 94 0.83 -19.14 0.50
CA ASN A 94 0.78 -18.48 1.79
C ASN A 94 1.97 -17.53 1.91
N VAL A 95 1.75 -16.28 1.49
CA VAL A 95 2.75 -15.21 1.61
C VAL A 95 2.72 -14.63 3.01
N GLU A 96 3.82 -14.78 3.73
CA GLU A 96 3.97 -14.24 5.10
C GLU A 96 4.73 -12.92 5.14
N GLY A 97 5.64 -12.69 4.20
CA GLY A 97 6.49 -11.50 4.14
C GLY A 97 6.69 -11.01 2.71
N LEU A 98 6.86 -9.69 2.58
CA LEU A 98 7.11 -8.98 1.33
C LEU A 98 8.11 -7.86 1.60
N ALA A 99 9.08 -7.66 0.70
CA ALA A 99 10.09 -6.60 0.83
C ALA A 99 10.43 -6.00 -0.55
N VAL A 100 10.47 -4.67 -0.61
CA VAL A 100 10.83 -3.90 -1.81
C VAL A 100 12.29 -3.45 -1.72
N ASP A 101 13.11 -3.85 -2.69
CA ASP A 101 14.41 -3.23 -2.94
C ASP A 101 14.21 -2.05 -3.89
N TRP A 102 14.06 -0.85 -3.32
CA TRP A 102 13.81 0.37 -4.08
C TRP A 102 14.99 0.80 -4.96
N MET A 103 16.22 0.37 -4.65
CA MET A 103 17.43 0.70 -5.41
C MET A 103 17.61 -0.24 -6.61
N GLY A 104 17.57 -1.55 -6.36
CA GLY A 104 17.71 -2.58 -7.39
C GLY A 104 16.44 -2.81 -8.21
N ARG A 105 15.31 -2.22 -7.79
CA ARG A 105 13.99 -2.36 -8.42
C ARG A 105 13.46 -3.79 -8.41
N ASN A 106 13.73 -4.50 -7.31
CA ASN A 106 13.31 -5.89 -7.10
C ASN A 106 12.22 -5.98 -6.03
N LEU A 107 11.39 -7.01 -6.14
CA LEU A 107 10.40 -7.38 -5.14
C LEU A 107 10.70 -8.81 -4.66
N TYR A 108 10.78 -8.98 -3.35
CA TYR A 108 11.01 -10.27 -2.70
C TYR A 108 9.82 -10.66 -1.84
N TRP A 109 9.47 -11.94 -1.80
CA TRP A 109 8.40 -12.46 -0.96
C TRP A 109 8.72 -13.89 -0.49
N THR A 110 8.10 -14.31 0.61
CA THR A 110 8.07 -15.71 1.04
C THR A 110 6.78 -16.37 0.53
N ASP A 111 6.81 -17.66 0.25
CA ASP A 111 5.63 -18.44 -0.15
C ASP A 111 5.78 -19.89 0.31
N GLU A 112 4.87 -20.37 1.18
CA GLU A 112 4.89 -21.74 1.71
C GLU A 112 4.18 -22.71 0.77
N ARG A 113 4.84 -23.08 -0.32
CA ARG A 113 4.37 -24.15 -1.22
C ARG A 113 4.51 -25.56 -0.64
#